data_AF-A0A538AJY1-F1
#
_entry.id   AF-A0A538AJY1-F1
#
_cell.length_a   1.000
_cell.length_b   1.000
_cell.length_c   1.000
_cell.angle_alpha   90.00
_cell.angle_beta   90.00
_cell.angle_gamma   90.00
#
_symmetry.space_group_name_H-M   'P 1'
#
loop_
_entity.id
_entity.type
_entity.pdbx_description
1 polymer ?
#
loop_
_entity_poly.entity_id
_entity_poly.type
_entity_poly.pdbx_seq_one_letter_code
_entity_poly.pdbx_strand_id
1 'polypeptide(L)'
;MPDDLEMLLERIRALIDANAEGAGLPRREVEPTLTEGYARALELDAECLRLEHRIDRLTMEIAAGHEVPAGKLSGLLRRLHETEQRGIQLRSLLAPLRELVAKAA
;
A
#
# COMPACT_ATOMS: atom_id res chain seq x y z
N MET A 1 4.94 -12.19 13.23
CA MET A 1 5.65 -10.91 13.03
C MET A 1 4.69 -10.03 12.28
N PRO A 2 4.43 -8.78 12.72
CA PRO A 2 3.61 -7.86 11.95
C PRO A 2 4.18 -7.75 10.53
N ASP A 3 3.30 -7.63 9.53
CA ASP A 3 3.65 -7.47 8.12
C ASP A 3 4.54 -6.20 7.98
N ASP A 4 5.57 -6.18 7.14
CA ASP A 4 6.51 -5.03 7.04
C ASP A 4 5.76 -3.72 6.77
N LEU A 5 4.66 -3.80 6.02
CA LEU A 5 3.75 -2.68 5.78
C LEU A 5 3.07 -2.19 7.06
N GLU A 6 2.63 -3.07 7.95
CA GLU A 6 1.97 -2.71 9.20
C GLU A 6 2.93 -1.93 10.11
N MET A 7 4.20 -2.36 10.19
CA MET A 7 5.24 -1.62 10.91
C MET A 7 5.49 -0.23 10.32
N LEU A 8 5.43 -0.09 9.00
CA LEU A 8 5.57 1.20 8.32
C LEU A 8 4.36 2.11 8.59
N LEU A 9 3.14 1.58 8.55
CA LEU A 9 1.93 2.34 8.86
C LEU A 9 1.94 2.86 10.29
N GLU A 10 2.32 2.02 11.26
CA GLU A 10 2.48 2.45 12.66
C GLU A 10 3.54 3.53 12.84
N ARG A 11 4.67 3.41 12.13
CA ARG A 11 5.71 4.45 12.16
C ARG A 11 5.22 5.79 11.60
N ILE A 12 4.46 5.76 10.50
CA ILE A 12 3.88 6.98 9.91
C ILE A 12 2.88 7.62 10.88
N ARG A 13 2.01 6.81 11.52
CA ARG A 13 1.06 7.29 12.54
C ARG A 13 1.77 7.96 13.70
N ALA A 14 2.78 7.30 14.27
CA ALA A 14 3.54 7.84 15.39
C ALA A 14 4.18 9.19 15.07
N LEU A 15 4.67 9.40 13.83
CA LEU A 15 5.22 10.70 13.41
C LEU A 15 4.14 11.79 13.29
N ILE A 16 2.96 11.44 12.78
CA ILE A 16 1.82 12.38 12.69
C ILE A 16 1.35 12.76 14.09
N ASP A 17 1.21 11.78 14.98
CA ASP A 17 0.73 11.97 16.35
C ASP A 17 1.73 12.80 17.18
N ALA A 18 3.03 12.49 17.09
CA ALA A 18 4.08 13.26 17.77
C ALA A 18 4.08 14.74 17.35
N ASN A 19 3.83 15.03 16.07
CA ASN A 19 3.69 16.39 15.60
C ASN A 19 2.43 17.07 16.15
N ALA A 20 1.29 16.35 16.20
CA ALA A 20 0.05 16.87 16.76
C ALA A 20 0.17 17.18 18.26
N GLU A 21 0.98 16.41 19.00
CA GLU A 21 1.33 16.63 20.41
C GLU A 21 2.37 17.75 20.61
N GLY A 22 2.87 18.36 19.54
CA GLY A 22 3.80 19.49 19.60
C GLY A 22 5.27 19.09 19.82
N ALA A 23 5.61 17.80 19.73
CA ALA A 23 7.00 17.33 19.83
C ALA A 23 7.85 17.70 18.59
N GLY A 24 7.21 18.16 17.51
CA GLY A 24 7.84 18.48 16.23
C GLY A 24 8.20 17.24 15.41
N LEU A 25 8.68 17.46 14.20
CA LEU A 25 9.00 16.39 13.26
C LEU A 25 10.52 16.18 13.13
N PRO A 26 11.07 15.07 13.64
CA PRO A 26 12.50 14.79 13.50
C PRO A 26 12.82 14.48 12.03
N ARG A 27 13.37 15.46 11.32
CA ARG A 27 13.67 15.38 9.87
C ARG A 27 14.43 14.10 9.45
N ARG A 28 15.38 13.67 10.30
CA ARG A 28 16.19 12.45 10.10
C ARG A 28 15.37 11.15 10.04
N GLU A 29 14.17 11.14 10.62
CA GLU A 29 13.28 9.97 10.67
C GLU A 29 12.16 10.10 9.63
N VAL A 30 11.74 11.32 9.33
CA VAL A 30 10.64 11.58 8.39
C VAL A 30 11.05 11.36 6.94
N GLU A 31 12.22 11.87 6.51
CA GLU A 31 12.67 11.72 5.11
C GLU A 31 12.83 10.24 4.69
N PRO A 32 13.49 9.36 5.48
CA PRO A 32 13.53 7.93 5.19
C PRO A 32 12.13 7.30 5.19
N THR A 33 11.27 7.65 6.15
CA THR A 33 9.92 7.08 6.26
C THR A 33 9.04 7.44 5.05
N LEU A 34 9.12 8.68 4.55
CA LEU A 34 8.44 9.08 3.32
C LEU A 34 8.99 8.34 2.10
N THR A 35 10.31 8.18 2.02
CA THR A 35 10.96 7.48 0.90
C THR A 35 10.55 6.00 0.88
N GLU A 36 10.63 5.33 2.02
CA GLU A 36 10.18 3.94 2.22
C GLU A 36 8.67 3.81 1.90
N GLY A 37 7.85 4.75 2.37
CA GLY A 37 6.42 4.81 2.09
C GLY A 37 6.10 4.91 0.60
N TYR A 38 6.75 5.82 -0.13
CA TYR A 38 6.51 5.96 -1.56
C TYR A 38 7.04 4.76 -2.36
N ALA A 39 8.19 4.20 -1.99
CA ALA A 39 8.68 2.96 -2.60
C ALA A 39 7.68 1.82 -2.40
N ARG A 40 7.15 1.66 -1.18
CA ARG A 40 6.16 0.63 -0.86
C ARG A 40 4.84 0.84 -1.58
N ALA A 41 4.40 2.08 -1.76
CA ALA A 41 3.22 2.40 -2.55
C ALA A 41 3.37 1.99 -4.03
N LEU A 42 4.54 2.22 -4.63
CA LEU A 42 4.85 1.79 -5.99
C LEU A 42 4.89 0.26 -6.12
N GLU A 43 5.40 -0.44 -5.11
CA GLU A 43 5.39 -1.91 -5.08
C GLU A 43 3.97 -2.48 -5.05
N LEU A 44 3.08 -1.87 -4.26
CA LEU A 44 1.66 -2.27 -4.19
C LEU A 44 0.96 -2.05 -5.53
N ASP A 45 1.21 -0.91 -6.19
CA ASP A 45 0.65 -0.66 -7.54
C ASP A 45 1.14 -1.70 -8.54
N ALA A 46 2.43 -2.02 -8.51
CA ALA A 46 2.99 -3.06 -9.37
C ALA A 46 2.39 -4.45 -9.07
N GLU A 47 2.06 -4.75 -7.81
CA GLU A 47 1.34 -5.98 -7.46
C GLU A 47 -0.10 -5.97 -8.01
N CYS A 48 -0.83 -4.86 -7.90
CA CYS A 48 -2.16 -4.72 -8.50
C CYS A 48 -2.13 -5.02 -10.01
N LEU A 49 -1.22 -4.40 -10.75
CA LEU A 49 -1.08 -4.64 -12.20
C LEU A 49 -0.79 -6.11 -12.53
N ARG A 50 0.05 -6.78 -11.73
CA ARG A 50 0.33 -8.22 -11.91
C ARG A 50 -0.90 -9.08 -11.62
N LEU A 51 -1.70 -8.71 -10.62
CA LEU A 51 -2.94 -9.41 -10.27
C LEU A 51 -4.00 -9.23 -11.35
N GLU A 52 -4.19 -8.01 -11.86
CA GLU A 52 -5.05 -7.70 -13.00
C GLU A 52 -4.68 -8.54 -14.24
N HIS A 53 -3.41 -8.53 -14.65
CA HIS A 53 -2.94 -9.37 -15.76
C HIS A 53 -3.13 -10.87 -15.54
N ARG A 54 -3.13 -11.34 -14.28
CA ARG A 54 -3.41 -12.74 -13.97
C ARG A 54 -4.90 -13.04 -14.02
N ILE A 55 -5.75 -12.09 -13.63
CA ILE A 55 -7.20 -12.18 -13.77
C ILE A 55 -7.57 -12.21 -15.25
N ASP A 56 -7.03 -11.31 -16.07
CA ASP A 56 -7.30 -11.26 -17.51
C ASP A 56 -6.94 -12.57 -18.22
N ARG A 57 -5.77 -13.14 -17.91
CA ARG A 57 -5.39 -14.45 -18.47
C ARG A 57 -6.34 -15.55 -18.03
N LEU A 58 -6.76 -15.55 -16.76
CA LEU A 58 -7.67 -16.56 -16.25
C LEU A 58 -9.08 -16.44 -16.86
N THR A 59 -9.57 -15.23 -17.06
CA THR A 59 -10.87 -15.00 -17.72
C THR A 59 -10.83 -15.39 -19.19
N MET A 60 -9.70 -15.17 -19.88
CA MET A 60 -9.47 -15.71 -21.23
C MET A 60 -9.46 -17.24 -21.26
N GLU A 61 -8.79 -17.90 -20.31
CA GLU A 61 -8.80 -19.37 -20.19
C GLU A 61 -10.22 -19.90 -20.01
N ILE A 62 -11.01 -19.29 -19.12
CA ILE A 62 -12.43 -19.61 -18.90
C ILE A 62 -13.24 -19.43 -20.18
N ALA A 63 -13.08 -18.30 -20.87
CA ALA A 63 -13.82 -17.98 -22.10
C ALA A 63 -13.48 -18.95 -23.25
N ALA A 64 -12.25 -19.47 -23.29
CA ALA A 64 -11.82 -20.51 -24.22
C ALA A 64 -12.33 -21.92 -23.86
N GLY A 65 -13.09 -22.07 -22.76
CA GLY A 65 -13.65 -23.34 -22.32
C GLY A 65 -12.66 -24.23 -21.55
N HIS A 66 -11.53 -23.68 -21.10
CA HIS A 66 -10.60 -24.43 -20.27
C HIS A 66 -11.13 -24.58 -18.84
N GLU A 67 -10.98 -25.79 -18.29
CA GLU A 67 -11.25 -26.00 -16.87
C GLU A 67 -10.23 -25.26 -16.02
N VAL A 68 -10.75 -24.46 -15.09
CA VAL A 68 -9.94 -23.74 -14.10
C VAL A 68 -10.38 -24.13 -12.70
N PRO A 69 -9.45 -24.18 -11.73
CA PRO A 69 -9.79 -24.52 -10.36
C PRO A 69 -10.87 -23.60 -9.80
N ALA A 70 -11.89 -24.19 -9.18
CA ALA A 70 -12.95 -23.47 -8.49
C ALA A 70 -12.33 -22.50 -7.46
N GLY A 71 -12.81 -21.26 -7.45
CA GLY A 71 -12.32 -20.22 -6.52
C GLY A 71 -10.98 -19.59 -6.86
N LYS A 72 -10.29 -20.01 -7.94
CA LYS A 72 -9.05 -19.35 -8.39
C LYS A 72 -9.28 -17.87 -8.74
N LEU A 73 -10.38 -17.59 -9.45
CA LEU A 73 -10.74 -16.22 -9.84
C LEU A 73 -11.12 -15.37 -8.62
N SER A 74 -12.00 -15.88 -7.74
CA SER A 74 -12.39 -15.16 -6.52
C SER A 74 -11.20 -14.93 -5.57
N GLY A 75 -10.26 -15.89 -5.51
CA GLY A 75 -9.02 -15.72 -4.77
C GLY A 75 -8.13 -14.60 -5.32
N LEU A 76 -8.02 -14.47 -6.64
CA LEU A 76 -7.28 -13.36 -7.26
C LEU A 76 -7.96 -12.01 -7.05
N LEU A 77 -9.28 -11.95 -7.23
CA LEU A 77 -10.06 -10.73 -7.00
C LEU A 77 -9.97 -10.25 -5.54
N ARG A 78 -10.06 -11.18 -4.58
CA ARG A 78 -9.89 -10.86 -3.17
C ARG A 78 -8.50 -10.29 -2.88
N ARG A 79 -7.44 -10.93 -3.42
CA ARG A 79 -6.07 -10.43 -3.27
C ARG A 79 -5.88 -9.05 -3.89
N LEU A 80 -6.43 -8.82 -5.08
CA LEU A 80 -6.38 -7.50 -5.73
C LEU A 80 -7.01 -6.44 -4.83
N HIS A 81 -8.22 -6.71 -4.35
CA HIS A 81 -8.91 -5.80 -3.45
C HIS A 81 -8.12 -5.53 -2.16
N GLU A 82 -7.56 -6.57 -1.52
CA GLU A 82 -6.72 -6.41 -0.33
C GLU A 82 -5.48 -5.55 -0.61
N THR A 83 -4.79 -5.75 -1.74
CA THR A 83 -3.62 -4.96 -2.14
C THR A 83 -4.00 -3.50 -2.44
N GLU A 84 -5.11 -3.26 -3.11
CA GLU A 84 -5.64 -1.91 -3.35
C GLU A 84 -5.96 -1.18 -2.04
N GLN A 85 -6.64 -1.85 -1.10
CA GLN A 85 -6.96 -1.26 0.20
C GLN A 85 -5.70 -0.90 0.99
N ARG A 86 -4.68 -1.78 0.97
CA ARG A 86 -3.37 -1.50 1.57
C ARG A 86 -2.71 -0.28 0.94
N GLY A 87 -2.75 -0.15 -0.38
CA GLY A 87 -2.21 1.01 -1.11
C GLY A 87 -2.94 2.32 -0.79
N ILE A 88 -4.27 2.27 -0.71
CA ILE A 88 -5.11 3.41 -0.32
C ILE A 88 -4.79 3.85 1.11
N GLN A 89 -4.71 2.90 2.04
CA GLN A 89 -4.39 3.16 3.44
C GLN A 89 -3.01 3.79 3.61
N LEU A 90 -2.00 3.29 2.90
CA LEU A 90 -0.65 3.85 2.95
C LEU A 90 -0.65 5.30 2.43
N ARG A 91 -1.30 5.57 1.30
CA ARG A 91 -1.37 6.92 0.72
C ARG A 91 -2.14 7.90 1.60
N SER A 92 -3.21 7.45 2.26
CA SER A 92 -3.98 8.31 3.16
C SER A 92 -3.19 8.77 4.38
N LEU A 93 -2.16 8.02 4.78
CA LEU A 93 -1.23 8.40 5.85
C LEU A 93 0.00 9.17 5.34
N LEU A 94 0.52 8.86 4.14
CA LEU A 94 1.64 9.61 3.56
C LEU A 94 1.27 11.05 3.18
N ALA A 95 0.04 11.29 2.74
CA ALA A 95 -0.44 12.62 2.38
C ALA A 95 -0.33 13.64 3.54
N PRO A 96 -0.90 13.41 4.73
CA PRO A 96 -0.76 14.33 5.85
C PRO A 96 0.68 14.46 6.32
N LEU A 97 1.46 13.36 6.39
CA LEU A 97 2.87 13.44 6.79
C LEU A 97 3.67 14.36 5.85
N ARG A 98 3.47 14.24 4.53
CA ARG A 98 4.10 15.13 3.53
C ARG A 98 3.69 16.59 3.73
N GLU A 99 2.41 16.85 4.02
CA GLU A 99 1.93 18.21 4.26
C GLU A 99 2.54 18.83 5.52
N LEU A 100 2.71 18.04 6.58
CA LEU A 100 3.37 18.51 7.80
C LEU A 100 4.84 18.87 7.55
N VAL A 101 5.56 18.05 6.77
CA VAL A 101 6.94 18.36 6.36
C VAL A 101 6.99 19.65 5.54
N ALA A 102 6.06 19.83 4.60
CA ALA A 102 6.02 21.03 3.77
C ALA A 102 5.73 22.31 4.56
N LYS A 103 5.02 22.22 5.70
CA LYS A 103 4.75 23.34 6.61
C LYS A 103 5.91 23.63 7.58
N ALA A 104 6.76 22.64 7.83
CA ALA A 104 7.90 22.74 8.72
C ALA A 104 9.21 23.16 8.01
N ALA A 105 9.19 23.24 6.67
CA ALA A 105 10.28 23.69 5.81
C ALA A 105 10.20 25.20 5.54
#